data_AF-A0A2E5JAJ9-F1
#
_entry.id   AF-A0A2E5JAJ9-F1
#
_cell.length_a   1.000
_cell.length_b   1.000
_cell.length_c   1.000
_cell.angle_alpha   90.00
_cell.angle_beta   90.00
_cell.angle_gamma   90.00
#
_symmetry.space_group_name_H-M   'P 1'
#
loop_
_entity.id
_entity.type
_entity.pdbx_description
1 polymer ?
#
loop_
_entity_poly.entity_id
_entity_poly.type
_entity_poly.pdbx_seq_one_letter_code
_entity_poly.pdbx_strand_id
1 'polypeptide(L)'
;MKRNTIFTLMYIGVFLLVSVPLFLNIKINELSNSITDLNTEILILNREKAFLTINHSETFSISNIEELSKLNSYIRLNVSQKINELEVPYKFNEISTEKISILGFSK
;
A
#
# COMPACT_ATOMS: atom_id res chain seq x y z
N MET A 1 -44.77 3.77 51.19
CA MET A 1 -43.47 3.07 51.01
C MET A 1 -42.68 3.16 52.31
N LYS A 2 -42.07 2.07 52.79
CA LYS A 2 -41.33 2.07 54.05
C LYS A 2 -40.13 3.02 53.93
N ARG A 3 -39.89 3.89 54.92
CA ARG A 3 -38.77 4.87 54.94
C ARG A 3 -37.41 4.25 54.54
N ASN A 4 -37.21 2.98 54.86
CA ASN A 4 -36.04 2.20 54.46
C ASN A 4 -35.84 2.12 52.93
N THR A 5 -36.91 1.91 52.14
CA THR A 5 -36.80 1.78 50.68
C THR A 5 -36.35 3.08 50.02
N ILE A 6 -36.71 4.24 50.59
CA ILE A 6 -36.30 5.56 50.09
C ILE A 6 -34.80 5.77 50.30
N PHE A 7 -34.28 5.41 51.49
CA PHE A 7 -32.85 5.49 51.78
C PHE A 7 -32.02 4.54 50.90
N THR A 8 -32.50 3.31 50.66
CA THR A 8 -31.82 2.37 49.77
C THR A 8 -31.75 2.91 48.33
N LEU A 9 -32.83 3.52 47.84
CA LEU A 9 -32.89 4.07 46.48
C LEU A 9 -31.99 5.30 46.32
N MET A 10 -31.92 6.14 47.35
CA MET A 10 -30.98 7.28 47.39
C MET A 10 -29.52 6.82 47.41
N TYR A 11 -29.19 5.77 48.17
CA TYR A 11 -27.86 5.17 48.19
C TYR A 11 -27.46 4.60 46.82
N ILE A 12 -28.36 3.85 46.16
CA ILE A 12 -28.13 3.33 44.81
C ILE A 12 -27.92 4.48 43.81
N GLY A 13 -28.70 5.56 43.93
CA GLY A 13 -28.54 6.75 43.10
C GLY A 13 -27.15 7.37 43.23
N VAL A 14 -26.68 7.60 44.46
CA VAL A 14 -25.33 8.14 44.72
C VAL A 14 -24.24 7.18 44.23
N PHE A 15 -24.40 5.88 44.48
CA PHE A 15 -23.47 4.85 44.04
C PHE A 15 -23.31 4.82 42.52
N LEU A 16 -24.41 4.89 41.76
CA LEU A 16 -24.37 4.94 40.30
C LEU A 16 -23.73 6.23 39.79
N LEU A 17 -24.00 7.36 40.45
CA LEU A 17 -23.44 8.67 40.11
C LEU A 17 -21.91 8.67 40.16
N VAL A 18 -21.32 7.91 41.07
CA VAL A 18 -19.86 7.76 41.20
C VAL A 18 -19.32 6.63 40.33
N SER A 19 -20.02 5.50 40.26
CA SER A 19 -19.51 4.29 39.59
C SER A 19 -19.54 4.39 38.06
N VAL A 20 -20.55 5.04 37.50
CA VAL A 20 -20.67 5.22 36.04
C VAL A 20 -19.50 6.02 35.44
N PRO A 21 -19.16 7.23 35.93
CA PRO A 21 -18.03 7.98 35.39
C PRO A 21 -16.69 7.26 35.61
N LEU A 22 -16.53 6.53 36.72
CA LEU A 22 -15.33 5.71 36.95
C LEU A 22 -15.17 4.63 35.87
N PHE A 23 -16.25 3.89 35.59
CA PHE A 23 -16.26 2.86 34.56
C PHE A 23 -16.01 3.43 33.16
N LEU A 24 -16.64 4.56 32.85
CA LEU A 24 -16.43 5.24 31.57
C LEU A 24 -14.98 5.71 31.41
N ASN A 25 -14.39 6.29 32.45
CA ASN A 25 -12.99 6.73 32.41
C ASN A 25 -12.02 5.58 32.17
N ILE A 26 -12.24 4.43 32.79
CA ILE A 26 -11.41 3.23 32.55
C ILE A 26 -11.53 2.79 31.09
N LYS A 27 -12.75 2.70 30.56
CA LYS A 27 -12.97 2.35 29.14
C LYS A 27 -12.36 3.36 28.18
N ILE A 28 -12.49 4.65 28.46
CA ILE A 28 -11.89 5.72 27.65
C ILE A 28 -10.37 5.57 27.63
N ASN A 29 -9.75 5.29 28.78
CA ASN A 29 -8.32 5.10 28.88
C ASN A 29 -7.83 3.88 28.10
N GLU A 30 -8.53 2.75 28.21
CA GLU A 30 -8.23 1.53 27.46
C GLU A 30 -8.35 1.75 25.94
N LEU A 31 -9.42 2.45 25.52
CA LEU A 31 -9.63 2.81 24.11
C LEU A 31 -8.53 3.76 23.61
N SER A 32 -8.15 4.75 24.43
CA SER A 32 -7.10 5.71 24.12
C SER A 32 -5.74 5.03 23.92
N ASN A 33 -5.41 4.05 24.76
CA ASN A 33 -4.19 3.26 24.61
C ASN A 33 -4.21 2.47 23.31
N SER A 34 -5.33 1.78 23.02
CA SER A 34 -5.50 1.02 21.78
C SER A 34 -5.36 1.90 20.52
N ILE A 35 -5.92 3.11 20.55
CA ILE A 35 -5.78 4.09 19.46
C ILE A 35 -4.32 4.55 19.32
N THR A 36 -3.63 4.73 20.44
CA THR A 36 -2.22 5.13 20.44
C THR A 36 -1.35 4.04 19.79
N ASP A 37 -1.56 2.78 20.18
CA ASP A 37 -0.85 1.64 19.60
C ASP A 37 -1.09 1.54 18.09
N LEU A 38 -2.36 1.63 17.65
CA LEU A 38 -2.70 1.65 16.23
C LEU A 38 -2.03 2.80 15.47
N ASN A 39 -1.98 4.00 16.05
CA ASN A 39 -1.30 5.13 15.43
C ASN A 39 0.21 4.90 15.28
N THR A 40 0.85 4.24 16.25
CA THR A 40 2.27 3.88 16.14
C THR A 40 2.51 2.88 15.02
N GLU A 41 1.64 1.87 14.89
CA GLU A 41 1.72 0.86 13.84
C GLU A 41 1.53 1.50 12.44
N ILE A 42 0.53 2.36 12.29
CA ILE A 42 0.31 3.12 11.04
C ILE A 42 1.54 3.95 10.66
N LEU A 43 2.18 4.58 11.65
CA LEU A 43 3.38 5.38 11.41
C LEU A 43 4.58 4.51 10.98
N ILE A 44 4.75 3.33 11.57
CA ILE A 44 5.79 2.36 11.17
C ILE A 44 5.54 1.89 9.73
N LEU A 45 4.33 1.45 9.42
CA LEU A 45 3.96 0.98 8.08
C LEU A 45 4.14 2.07 7.01
N ASN A 46 3.81 3.32 7.32
CA ASN A 46 4.05 4.44 6.40
C ASN A 46 5.54 4.66 6.14
N ARG A 47 6.40 4.52 7.15
CA ARG A 47 7.85 4.61 6.98
C ARG A 47 8.38 3.45 6.12
N GLU A 48 7.93 2.23 6.37
CA GLU A 48 8.32 1.05 5.58
C GLU A 48 7.90 1.20 4.12
N LYS A 49 6.67 1.67 3.87
CA LYS A 49 6.18 1.95 2.52
C LYS A 49 7.03 3.01 1.81
N ALA A 50 7.37 4.10 2.50
CA ALA A 50 8.23 5.14 1.95
C ALA A 50 9.62 4.60 1.60
N PHE A 51 10.21 3.82 2.51
CA PHE A 51 11.50 3.16 2.29
C PHE A 51 11.46 2.19 1.10
N LEU A 52 10.44 1.34 1.01
CA LEU A 52 10.25 0.43 -0.12
C LEU A 52 10.10 1.18 -1.44
N THR A 53 9.39 2.30 -1.43
CA THR A 53 9.20 3.13 -2.64
C THR A 53 10.53 3.72 -3.10
N ILE A 54 11.35 4.24 -2.18
CA ILE A 54 12.68 4.77 -2.48
C ILE A 54 13.57 3.65 -3.02
N ASN A 55 13.65 2.51 -2.31
CA ASN A 55 14.49 1.38 -2.71
C ASN A 55 14.08 0.83 -4.09
N HIS A 56 12.78 0.73 -4.36
CA HIS A 56 12.28 0.35 -5.68
C HIS A 56 12.68 1.38 -6.74
N SER A 57 12.52 2.67 -6.47
CA SER A 57 12.91 3.74 -7.38
C SER A 57 14.41 3.72 -7.69
N GLU A 58 15.26 3.47 -6.70
CA GLU A 58 16.71 3.38 -6.86
C GLU A 58 17.10 2.12 -7.65
N THR A 59 16.53 0.98 -7.30
CA THR A 59 16.81 -0.31 -7.95
C THR A 59 16.42 -0.29 -9.43
N PHE A 60 15.28 0.30 -9.78
CA PHE A 60 14.82 0.40 -11.17
C PHE A 60 15.16 1.74 -11.82
N SER A 61 16.07 2.52 -11.22
CA SER A 61 16.55 3.75 -11.82
C SER A 61 17.36 3.45 -13.09
N ILE A 62 17.30 4.37 -14.04
CA ILE A 62 18.08 4.28 -15.29
C ILE A 62 19.59 4.15 -14.99
N SER A 63 20.06 4.84 -13.95
CA SER A 63 21.45 4.77 -13.50
C SER A 63 21.83 3.35 -13.05
N ASN A 64 21.01 2.72 -12.20
CA ASN A 64 21.28 1.36 -11.73
C ASN A 64 21.17 0.33 -12.87
N ILE A 65 20.21 0.51 -13.79
CA ILE A 65 20.08 -0.32 -14.99
C ILE A 65 21.31 -0.19 -15.89
N GLU A 66 21.87 1.02 -16.04
CA GLU A 66 23.09 1.25 -16.81
C GLU A 66 24.33 0.65 -16.14
N GLU A 67 24.45 0.73 -14.82
CA GLU A 67 25.51 0.06 -14.07
C GLU A 67 25.43 -1.46 -14.21
N LEU A 68 24.24 -2.04 -14.06
CA LEU A 68 23.98 -3.46 -14.27
C LEU A 68 24.26 -3.90 -15.72
N SER A 69 23.93 -3.06 -16.71
CA SER A 69 24.21 -3.36 -18.11
C SER A 69 25.71 -3.39 -18.38
N LYS A 70 26.47 -2.45 -17.82
CA LYS A 70 27.95 -2.42 -17.90
C LYS A 70 28.57 -3.66 -17.28
N LEU A 71 28.10 -4.08 -16.10
CA LEU A 71 28.59 -5.28 -15.42
C LEU A 71 28.36 -6.56 -16.23
N ASN A 72 27.20 -6.68 -16.89
CA ASN A 72 26.82 -7.87 -17.65
C ASN A 72 27.14 -7.76 -19.16
N SER A 73 27.94 -6.78 -19.57
CA SER A 73 28.32 -6.56 -20.98
C SER A 73 27.13 -6.32 -21.95
N TYR A 74 26.01 -5.84 -21.43
CA TYR A 74 24.86 -5.43 -22.25
C TYR A 74 25.05 -4.01 -22.77
N ILE A 75 24.81 -3.82 -24.07
CA ILE A 75 24.91 -2.53 -24.75
C ILE A 75 23.51 -1.91 -24.83
N ARG A 76 23.38 -0.64 -24.43
CA ARG A 76 22.12 0.11 -24.60
C ARG A 76 21.86 0.33 -26.08
N LEU A 77 20.77 -0.25 -26.59
CA LEU A 77 20.28 0.03 -27.94
C LEU A 77 19.64 1.42 -27.98
N ASN A 78 20.38 2.43 -28.43
CA ASN A 78 19.80 3.72 -28.80
C ASN A 78 19.06 3.56 -30.12
N VAL A 79 17.80 3.15 -30.06
CA VAL A 79 16.90 3.25 -31.21
C VAL A 79 16.54 4.73 -31.36
N SER A 80 17.39 5.50 -32.02
CA SER A 80 16.95 6.75 -32.64
C SER A 80 15.90 6.33 -33.66
N GLN A 81 14.63 6.65 -33.46
CA GLN A 81 13.63 6.55 -34.52
C GLN A 81 14.01 7.54 -35.63
N LYS A 82 14.98 7.15 -36.45
CA LYS A 82 15.38 7.87 -37.65
C LYS A 82 14.41 7.41 -38.72
N ILE A 83 13.32 8.17 -38.82
CA ILE A 83 12.30 8.10 -39.87
C ILE A 83 11.39 6.87 -39.71
N ASN A 84 10.13 7.16 -39.38
CA ASN A 84 9.05 6.19 -39.33
C ASN A 84 8.57 5.88 -40.77
N GLU A 85 9.48 5.34 -41.60
CA GLU A 85 9.21 4.81 -42.95
C GLU A 85 8.85 3.32 -42.91
N LEU A 86 8.31 2.85 -41.78
CA LEU A 86 7.68 1.54 -41.74
C LEU A 86 6.43 1.61 -42.60
N GLU A 87 6.57 1.24 -43.88
CA GLU A 87 5.45 0.84 -44.72
C GLU A 87 4.63 -0.18 -43.91
N VAL A 88 3.36 0.16 -43.71
CA VAL A 88 2.38 -0.66 -43.00
C VAL A 88 2.51 -2.13 -43.47
N PRO A 89 2.73 -3.11 -42.57
CA PRO A 89 3.12 -4.46 -42.96
C PRO A 89 1.93 -5.32 -43.43
N TYR A 90 1.02 -4.76 -44.23
CA TYR A 90 -0.10 -5.51 -44.80
C TYR A 90 -0.40 -5.08 -46.23
N LYS A 91 0.50 -5.45 -47.15
CA LYS A 91 0.06 -5.90 -48.46
C LYS A 91 0.91 -7.10 -48.88
N PHE A 92 0.53 -8.27 -48.39
CA PHE A 92 1.06 -9.53 -48.85
C PHE A 92 0.64 -9.72 -50.32
N ASN A 93 1.56 -9.45 -51.24
CA ASN A 93 1.52 -10.07 -52.55
C ASN A 93 2.36 -11.35 -52.47
N GLU A 94 1.63 -12.46 -52.38
CA GLU A 94 1.93 -13.79 -52.91
C GLU A 94 3.38 -14.33 -52.87
N ILE A 95 3.47 -15.49 -52.17
CA ILE A 95 4.41 -16.60 -52.37
C ILE A 95 5.77 -16.47 -51.65
N SER A 96 5.82 -16.94 -50.41
CA SER A 96 6.83 -17.92 -50.00
C SER A 96 6.37 -18.68 -48.76
N THR A 97 6.49 -20.00 -48.85
CA THR A 97 6.05 -20.99 -47.88
C THR A 97 7.02 -21.10 -46.71
N GLU A 98 7.03 -20.15 -45.78
CA GLU A 98 7.69 -20.35 -44.49
C GLU A 98 6.80 -19.85 -43.34
N LYS A 99 6.52 -20.77 -42.41
CA LYS A 99 5.67 -20.55 -41.25
C LYS A 99 6.43 -19.71 -40.23
N ILE A 100 6.32 -18.39 -40.33
CA ILE A 100 6.90 -17.47 -39.34
C ILE A 100 6.03 -17.52 -38.08
N SER A 101 6.54 -18.10 -37.00
CA SER A 101 5.90 -18.07 -35.69
C SER A 101 6.19 -16.75 -34.99
N ILE A 102 5.17 -15.90 -34.87
CA ILE A 102 5.22 -14.67 -34.08
C ILE A 102 4.75 -15.01 -32.66
N LEU A 103 5.65 -14.91 -31.66
CA LEU A 103 5.28 -15.01 -30.25
C LEU A 103 4.70 -13.66 -29.79
N GLY A 104 3.37 -13.57 -29.77
CA GLY A 104 2.66 -12.48 -29.09
C GLY A 104 2.47 -12.83 -27.62
N PHE A 105 2.97 -12.00 -26.71
CA PHE A 105 2.56 -12.04 -25.31
C PHE A 105 1.17 -11.43 -25.21
N SER A 106 0.18 -12.25 -24.84
CA SER A 106 -1.18 -11.78 -24.56
C SER A 106 -1.23 -10.98 -23.26
N LYS A 107 -2.16 -10.03 -23.24
CA LYS A 107 -2.52 -9.13 -22.14
C LYS A 107 -2.93 -9.86 -20.86
#